data_AF-A0A6B3ITY3-F1
#
_entry.id   AF-A0A6B3ITY3-F1
#
_cell.length_a   1.000
_cell.length_b   1.000
_cell.length_c   1.000
_cell.angle_alpha   90.00
_cell.angle_beta   90.00
_cell.angle_gamma   90.00
#
_symmetry.space_group_name_H-M   'P 1'
#
loop_
_entity.id
_entity.type
_entity.pdbx_description
1 polymer ?
#
loop_
_entity_poly.entity_id
_entity_poly.type
_entity_poly.pdbx_seq_one_letter_code
_entity_poly.pdbx_strand_id
1 'polypeptide(L)'
;EGDDLVCPFHSFAFGPDGTCVRTGYGTPPPRSSLTRLPVHEVNGAVFVWRHHDGREPDWVVPRWHEIGSRPARTAAWEMAGNVQEVIENSVDLG
;
A
#
# COMPACT_ATOMS: atom_id res chain seq x y z
N GLU A 1 20.83 3.72 -9.27
CA GLU A 1 19.79 2.95 -9.97
C GLU A 1 19.16 2.02 -8.94
N GLY A 2 17.84 2.05 -8.74
CA GLY A 2 17.22 1.17 -7.72
C GLY A 2 15.77 1.47 -7.34
N ASP A 3 15.25 2.67 -7.60
CA ASP A 3 13.93 3.07 -7.09
C ASP A 3 12.80 2.88 -8.11
N ASP A 4 13.11 2.42 -9.32
CA ASP A 4 12.11 2.20 -10.35
C ASP A 4 11.44 0.81 -10.19
N LEU A 5 10.12 0.77 -10.29
CA LEU A 5 9.39 -0.48 -10.50
C LEU A 5 9.57 -0.92 -11.97
N VAL A 6 10.14 -2.10 -12.19
CA VAL A 6 10.37 -2.64 -13.55
C VAL A 6 9.38 -3.75 -13.86
N CYS A 7 8.60 -3.57 -14.93
CA CYS A 7 7.68 -4.58 -15.43
C CYS A 7 8.47 -5.82 -15.91
N PRO A 8 8.18 -7.04 -15.42
CA PRO A 8 8.94 -8.23 -15.79
C PRO A 8 8.68 -8.70 -17.23
N PHE A 9 7.66 -8.17 -17.91
CA PHE A 9 7.32 -8.60 -19.26
C PHE A 9 8.06 -7.78 -20.33
N HIS A 10 7.91 -6.45 -20.31
CA HIS A 10 8.47 -5.57 -21.33
C HIS A 10 9.55 -4.62 -20.79
N SER A 11 9.97 -4.79 -19.54
CA SER A 11 11.02 -3.98 -18.88
C SER A 11 10.77 -2.47 -18.87
N PHE A 12 9.51 -2.06 -18.88
CA PHE A 12 9.14 -0.66 -18.63
C PHE A 12 9.44 -0.34 -17.16
N ALA A 13 10.10 0.79 -16.93
CA ALA A 13 10.44 1.26 -15.60
C ALA A 13 9.55 2.44 -15.21
N PHE A 14 9.03 2.42 -14.00
CA PHE A 14 8.17 3.44 -13.44
C PHE A 14 8.79 4.01 -12.17
N GLY A 15 8.93 5.34 -12.11
CA GLY A 15 9.45 6.01 -10.93
C GLY A 15 8.49 5.92 -9.73
N PRO A 16 8.92 6.34 -8.53
CA PRO A 16 8.08 6.36 -7.32
C PRO A 16 6.83 7.26 -7.42
N ASP A 17 6.85 8.22 -8.34
CA ASP A 17 5.71 9.07 -8.70
C ASP A 17 4.75 8.39 -9.70
N GLY A 18 5.01 7.13 -10.05
CA GLY A 18 4.23 6.35 -11.02
C GLY A 18 4.54 6.67 -12.48
N THR A 19 5.34 7.68 -12.80
CA THR A 19 5.65 8.07 -14.18
C THR A 19 6.48 6.99 -14.88
N CYS A 20 6.14 6.63 -16.12
CA CYS A 20 7.03 5.78 -16.93
C CYS A 20 8.29 6.55 -17.32
N VAL A 21 9.45 6.13 -16.81
CA VAL A 21 10.74 6.82 -17.01
C VAL A 21 11.63 6.12 -18.03
N ARG A 22 11.34 4.85 -18.38
CA ARG A 22 12.16 4.07 -19.31
C ARG A 22 11.34 2.97 -19.98
N THR A 23 11.57 2.74 -21.27
CA THR A 23 11.07 1.56 -21.99
C THR A 23 12.10 0.45 -22.00
N GLY A 24 11.67 -0.81 -22.16
CA GLY A 24 12.61 -1.95 -22.24
C GLY A 24 13.37 -2.06 -23.56
N TYR A 25 12.97 -1.31 -24.59
CA TYR A 25 13.54 -1.36 -25.94
C TYR A 25 14.18 -0.04 -26.39
N GLY A 26 14.48 0.87 -25.44
CA GLY A 26 15.32 2.04 -25.66
C GLY A 26 14.68 3.20 -26.43
N THR A 27 13.36 3.19 -26.63
CA THR A 27 12.63 4.34 -27.19
C THR A 27 12.26 5.34 -26.10
N PRO A 28 11.92 6.59 -26.46
CA PRO A 28 11.38 7.56 -25.51
C PRO A 28 10.20 6.98 -24.69
N PRO A 29 10.15 7.21 -23.36
CA PRO A 29 9.04 6.76 -22.54
C PRO A 29 7.71 7.39 -22.97
N PRO A 30 6.60 6.64 -22.96
CA PRO A 30 5.28 7.21 -23.20
C PRO A 30 4.86 8.10 -22.03
N ARG A 31 3.91 9.01 -22.27
CA ARG A 31 3.21 9.75 -21.20
C ARG A 31 2.15 8.88 -20.52
N SER A 32 2.60 7.79 -19.91
CA SER A 32 1.78 6.86 -19.14
C SER A 32 2.28 6.83 -17.70
N SER A 33 1.36 6.70 -16.75
CA SER A 33 1.65 6.65 -15.32
C SER A 33 0.83 5.56 -14.63
N LEU A 34 1.39 4.95 -13.61
CA LEU A 34 0.68 4.04 -12.72
C LEU A 34 -0.30 4.83 -11.83
N THR A 35 -1.43 4.20 -11.50
CA THR A 35 -2.29 4.69 -10.42
C THR A 35 -1.55 4.55 -9.11
N ARG A 36 -1.40 5.66 -8.39
CA ARG A 36 -0.75 5.70 -7.09
C ARG A 36 -1.81 5.53 -6.01
N LEU A 37 -1.45 4.80 -4.97
CA LEU A 37 -2.24 4.75 -3.73
C LEU A 37 -1.48 5.54 -2.66
N PRO A 38 -2.11 6.49 -1.95
CA PRO A 38 -1.48 7.20 -0.85
C PRO A 38 -0.99 6.21 0.22
N VAL A 39 0.25 6.40 0.67
CA VAL A 39 0.90 5.56 1.68
C VAL A 39 1.09 6.36 2.95
N HIS A 40 0.84 5.74 4.10
CA HIS A 40 1.14 6.29 5.42
C HIS A 40 1.91 5.26 6.24
N GLU A 41 3.17 5.56 6.55
CA GLU A 41 4.02 4.70 7.38
C GLU A 41 3.98 5.16 8.83
N VAL A 42 3.45 4.30 9.71
CA VAL A 42 3.27 4.62 11.13
C VAL A 42 3.21 3.34 11.97
N ASN A 43 3.64 3.42 13.23
CA ASN A 43 3.59 2.31 14.19
C ASN A 43 4.27 1.02 13.71
N GLY A 44 5.35 1.15 12.92
CA GLY A 44 6.09 0.00 12.37
C GLY A 44 5.37 -0.75 11.26
N ALA A 45 4.34 -0.16 10.63
CA ALA A 45 3.58 -0.73 9.53
C ALA A 45 3.40 0.27 8.37
N VAL A 46 3.16 -0.27 7.17
CA VAL A 46 2.86 0.48 5.95
C VAL A 46 1.35 0.36 5.68
N PHE A 47 0.65 1.49 5.68
CA PHE A 47 -0.78 1.55 5.36
C PHE A 47 -1.00 2.16 3.98
N VAL A 48 -1.99 1.65 3.25
CA VAL A 48 -2.36 2.12 1.92
C VAL A 48 -3.80 2.61 1.93
N TRP A 49 -4.04 3.82 1.43
CA TRP A 49 -5.37 4.38 1.29
C TRP A 49 -6.07 3.87 0.03
N ARG A 50 -7.33 3.46 0.18
CA ARG A 50 -8.20 3.05 -0.93
C ARG A 50 -9.59 3.66 -0.72
N HIS A 51 -9.99 4.51 -1.66
CA HIS A 51 -11.36 5.02 -1.75
C HIS A 51 -11.98 4.58 -3.08
N HIS A 52 -13.27 4.22 -3.09
CA HIS A 52 -13.96 3.76 -4.30
C HIS A 52 -13.92 4.80 -5.44
N ASP A 53 -14.11 6.08 -5.11
CA ASP A 53 -13.97 7.21 -6.03
C ASP A 53 -12.51 7.70 -6.22
N GLY A 54 -11.52 7.07 -5.61
CA GLY A 54 -10.12 7.53 -5.68
C GLY A 54 -9.84 8.87 -4.99
N ARG A 55 -10.64 9.26 -3.99
CA ARG A 55 -10.39 10.47 -3.20
C ARG A 55 -9.13 10.33 -2.34
N GLU A 56 -8.51 11.47 -2.04
CA GLU A 56 -7.43 11.57 -1.07
C GLU A 56 -7.90 11.18 0.35
N PRO A 57 -6.97 10.79 1.25
CA PRO A 57 -7.30 10.48 2.64
C PRO A 57 -7.90 11.69 3.36
N ASP A 58 -9.04 11.48 4.03
CA ASP A 58 -9.66 12.44 4.95
C ASP A 58 -9.29 12.16 6.41
N TRP A 59 -8.67 11.01 6.69
CA TRP A 59 -8.06 10.66 7.97
C TRP A 59 -6.78 9.83 7.76
N VAL A 60 -5.96 9.74 8.81
CA VAL A 60 -4.75 8.92 8.83
C VAL A 60 -4.71 8.08 10.11
N VAL A 61 -3.99 6.95 10.06
CA VAL A 61 -3.78 6.11 11.25
C VAL A 61 -2.98 6.92 12.29
N PRO A 62 -3.46 7.03 13.55
CA PRO A 62 -2.77 7.79 14.58
C PRO A 62 -1.51 7.07 15.07
N ARG A 63 -0.52 7.85 15.51
CA ARG A 63 0.64 7.32 16.23
C ARG A 63 0.19 6.79 17.59
N TRP A 64 0.66 5.60 17.97
CA TRP A 64 0.37 5.04 19.28
C TRP A 64 1.16 5.74 20.38
N HIS A 65 0.56 5.79 21.58
CA HIS A 65 1.30 6.10 22.78
C HIS A 65 2.00 4.83 23.28
N GLU A 66 3.33 4.79 23.17
CA GLU A 66 4.12 3.62 23.52
C GLU A 66 4.45 3.61 25.03
N ILE A 67 4.09 2.52 25.72
CA ILE A 67 4.48 2.28 27.11
C ILE A 67 5.42 1.07 27.15
N GLY A 68 6.72 1.36 27.32
CA GLY A 68 7.79 0.36 27.27
C GLY A 68 8.13 -0.08 25.84
N SER A 69 9.14 -0.93 25.69
CA SER A 69 9.53 -1.50 24.40
C SER A 69 9.19 -2.99 24.36
N ARG A 70 8.31 -3.37 23.43
CA ARG A 70 8.08 -4.76 23.06
C ARG A 70 8.25 -4.87 21.54
N PRO A 71 8.91 -5.92 21.04
CA PRO A 71 8.99 -6.14 19.60
C PRO A 71 7.59 -6.39 19.04
N ALA A 72 7.31 -5.84 17.86
CA ALA A 72 6.09 -6.15 17.13
C ALA A 72 6.01 -7.65 16.86
N ARG A 73 4.80 -8.21 16.97
CA ARG A 73 4.49 -9.58 16.56
C ARG A 73 3.45 -9.53 15.47
N THR A 74 3.72 -10.21 14.37
CA THR A 74 2.85 -10.23 13.19
C THR A 74 2.50 -11.67 12.83
N ALA A 75 1.27 -11.89 12.40
CA ALA A 75 0.81 -13.13 11.81
C ALA A 75 -0.23 -12.81 10.73
N ALA A 76 -0.34 -13.68 9.73
CA ALA A 76 -1.24 -13.50 8.59
C ALA A 76 -1.91 -14.83 8.25
N TRP A 77 -3.17 -14.74 7.84
CA TRP A 77 -3.98 -15.88 7.44
C TRP A 77 -4.85 -15.51 6.24
N GLU A 78 -5.04 -16.46 5.34
CA GLU A 78 -6.05 -16.36 4.28
C GLU A 78 -7.33 -17.03 4.77
N MET A 79 -8.45 -16.31 4.65
CA MET A 79 -9.77 -16.79 5.07
C MET A 79 -10.76 -16.58 3.93
N ALA A 80 -11.57 -17.60 3.66
CA ALA A 80 -12.68 -17.48 2.73
C ALA A 80 -13.84 -16.76 3.43
N GLY A 81 -14.20 -15.56 2.98
CA GLY A 81 -15.30 -14.79 3.57
C GLY A 81 -15.24 -13.30 3.21
N ASN A 82 -16.19 -12.54 3.75
CA ASN A 82 -16.16 -11.08 3.68
C ASN A 82 -15.34 -10.52 4.85
N VAL A 83 -14.67 -9.37 4.65
CA VAL A 83 -13.93 -8.69 5.73
C VAL A 83 -14.84 -8.29 6.90
N GLN A 84 -16.13 -8.06 6.65
CA GLN A 84 -17.14 -7.74 7.66
C GLN A 84 -17.27 -8.84 8.73
N GLU A 85 -17.14 -10.12 8.35
CA GLU A 85 -17.28 -11.25 9.28
C GLU A 85 -16.30 -11.17 10.46
N VAL A 86 -15.09 -10.62 10.22
CA VAL A 86 -14.08 -10.42 11.28
C VAL A 86 -14.50 -9.29 12.23
N ILE A 87 -15.14 -8.25 11.69
CA ILE A 87 -15.56 -7.05 12.42
C ILE A 87 -16.73 -7.33 13.37
N GLU A 88 -17.57 -8.30 13.04
CA GLU A 88 -18.74 -8.67 13.87
C GLU A 88 -18.35 -9.13 15.28
N ASN A 89 -17.14 -9.66 15.46
CA ASN A 89 -16.60 -10.02 16.79
C ASN A 89 -16.42 -8.81 17.73
N SER A 90 -16.48 -7.57 17.23
CA SER A 90 -16.32 -6.36 18.06
C SER A 90 -17.41 -6.19 19.12
N VAL A 91 -18.54 -6.90 18.98
CA VAL A 91 -19.67 -6.88 19.92
C VAL A 91 -19.95 -8.24 20.55
N ASP A 92 -19.03 -9.20 20.42
CA ASP A 92 -19.14 -10.48 21.10
C ASP A 92 -18.73 -10.32 22.58
N LEU A 93 -19.74 -10.28 23.46
CA LEU A 93 -19.60 -10.00 24.89
C LEU A 93 -19.83 -11.25 25.77
N GLY A 94 -19.70 -12.46 25.21
CA GLY A 94 -19.95 -13.74 25.90
C GLY A 94 -19.47 -13.82 27.35
#